data_AF-A0A957IZV6-F1
#
_entry.id   AF-A0A957IZV6-F1
#
_cell.length_a   1.000
_cell.length_b   1.000
_cell.length_c   1.000
_cell.angle_alpha   90.00
_cell.angle_beta   90.00
_cell.angle_gamma   90.00
#
_symmetry.space_group_name_H-M   'P 1'
#
loop_
_entity.id
_entity.type
_entity.pdbx_description
1 polymer ?
#
loop_
_entity_poly.entity_id
_entity_poly.type
_entity_poly.pdbx_seq_one_letter_code
_entity_poly.pdbx_strand_id
1 'polypeptide(L)'
;MPPDPLQPLRAALLASAADLPEQAAALAPDLAASFATLQQAAGMLAYHDARAALIHLLRAAWPSLQADPQLHPTARGELVALATDTLIYDFLETTNGRSTPTPDLLADLRTFFEIDANGLERYLAALNGQDQPAWRLEDFTFEPGSARQPLAAQNLATLLIYFLSHLRQAAGVPYTRGALFRPQLPVYLAMRRTGQLAPRQPIADLMRGQRPFPPTTAPPPHPLSPDRDTLTRYLAHLLHTARPQPYRAAALFGLLPAWLRFLETGQLLDAARRQQIMADLQPLAADLQPVWADQPDPALAHSLLSWQKGS
;
A
#
# COMPACT_ATOMS: atom_id res chain seq x y z
N MET A 1 4.57 -30.64 2.42
CA MET A 1 4.66 -29.20 2.13
C MET A 1 5.93 -28.69 2.79
N PRO A 2 6.75 -27.85 2.13
CA PRO A 2 7.85 -27.18 2.80
C PRO A 2 7.32 -26.34 3.98
N PRO A 3 8.08 -26.19 5.07
CA PRO A 3 7.69 -25.33 6.19
C PRO A 3 7.52 -23.89 5.71
N ASP A 4 6.56 -23.16 6.30
CA ASP A 4 6.37 -21.74 6.02
C ASP A 4 7.59 -20.95 6.51
N PRO A 5 8.39 -20.33 5.63
CA PRO A 5 9.60 -19.61 6.02
C PRO A 5 9.31 -18.38 6.89
N LEU A 6 8.07 -17.88 6.91
CA LEU A 6 7.66 -16.75 7.73
C LEU A 6 7.20 -17.16 9.14
N GLN A 7 7.03 -18.46 9.41
CA GLN A 7 6.50 -18.95 10.68
C GLN A 7 7.30 -18.45 11.90
N PRO A 8 8.65 -18.48 11.93
CA PRO A 8 9.41 -18.01 13.09
C PRO A 8 9.20 -16.51 13.34
N LEU A 9 9.32 -15.69 12.27
CA LEU A 9 9.14 -14.25 12.35
C LEU A 9 7.71 -13.87 12.78
N ARG A 10 6.71 -14.57 12.25
CA ARG A 10 5.30 -14.36 12.62
C ARG A 10 5.05 -14.73 14.07
N ALA A 11 5.59 -15.84 14.55
CA ALA A 11 5.45 -16.24 15.95
C ALA A 11 6.06 -15.19 16.90
N ALA A 12 7.26 -14.69 16.59
CA ALA A 12 7.90 -13.64 17.37
C ALA A 12 7.12 -12.32 17.35
N LEU A 13 6.59 -11.94 16.18
CA LEU A 13 5.75 -10.76 16.04
C LEU A 13 4.47 -10.85 16.88
N LEU A 14 3.75 -11.96 16.78
CA LEU A 14 2.50 -12.18 17.52
C LEU A 14 2.74 -12.32 19.04
N ALA A 15 3.92 -12.80 19.44
CA ALA A 15 4.35 -12.83 20.83
C ALA A 15 4.82 -11.46 21.35
N SER A 16 4.91 -10.43 20.48
CA SER A 16 5.50 -9.12 20.80
C SER A 16 6.91 -9.26 21.41
N ALA A 17 7.72 -10.15 20.83
CA ALA A 17 9.05 -10.44 21.33
C ALA A 17 9.96 -9.20 21.28
N ALA A 18 10.66 -8.91 22.38
CA ALA A 18 11.51 -7.73 22.47
C ALA A 18 12.70 -7.77 21.50
N ASP A 19 13.15 -8.98 21.14
CA ASP A 19 14.24 -9.28 20.21
C ASP A 19 13.77 -9.47 18.75
N LEU A 20 12.52 -9.06 18.44
CA LEU A 20 11.98 -9.13 17.08
C LEU A 20 12.90 -8.48 16.02
N PRO A 21 13.55 -7.32 16.26
CA PRO A 21 14.47 -6.74 15.29
C PRO A 21 15.68 -7.62 14.99
N GLU A 22 16.27 -8.23 16.01
CA GLU A 22 17.41 -9.15 15.88
C GLU A 22 17.01 -10.42 15.13
N GLN A 23 15.84 -10.98 15.45
CA GLN A 23 15.29 -12.14 14.74
C GLN A 23 15.00 -11.82 13.25
N ALA A 24 14.45 -10.64 12.97
CA ALA A 24 14.19 -10.20 11.61
C ALA A 24 15.49 -10.03 10.79
N ALA A 25 16.54 -9.46 11.41
CA ALA A 25 17.87 -9.38 10.79
C ALA A 25 18.48 -10.76 10.54
N ALA A 26 18.39 -11.68 11.51
CA ALA A 26 18.96 -13.02 11.40
C ALA A 26 18.32 -13.86 10.27
N LEU A 27 17.03 -13.67 10.03
CA LEU A 27 16.29 -14.35 8.95
C LEU A 27 16.47 -13.68 7.58
N ALA A 28 17.02 -12.46 7.52
CA ALA A 28 17.09 -11.67 6.30
C ALA A 28 17.81 -12.38 5.13
N PRO A 29 18.94 -13.08 5.32
CA PRO A 29 19.61 -13.80 4.22
C PRO A 29 18.74 -14.90 3.61
N ASP A 30 18.05 -15.68 4.45
CA ASP A 30 17.18 -16.76 4.00
C ASP A 30 15.94 -16.21 3.29
N LEU A 31 15.37 -15.12 3.80
CA LEU A 31 14.24 -14.45 3.18
C LEU A 31 14.64 -13.78 1.85
N ALA A 32 15.86 -13.25 1.75
CA ALA A 32 16.37 -12.63 0.53
C ALA A 32 16.58 -13.64 -0.62
N ALA A 33 16.73 -14.94 -0.32
CA ALA A 33 16.78 -15.99 -1.33
C ALA A 33 15.47 -16.10 -2.14
N SER A 34 14.35 -15.56 -1.61
CA SER A 34 13.08 -15.43 -2.30
C SER A 34 12.53 -14.03 -2.10
N PHE A 35 12.70 -13.16 -3.09
CA PHE A 35 12.19 -11.79 -3.05
C PHE A 35 10.69 -11.70 -2.69
N ALA A 36 9.89 -12.68 -3.13
CA ALA A 36 8.48 -12.78 -2.78
C ALA A 36 8.25 -12.98 -1.27
N THR A 37 9.05 -13.85 -0.66
CA THR A 37 8.99 -14.14 0.78
C THR A 37 9.43 -12.91 1.58
N LEU A 38 10.49 -12.23 1.15
CA LEU A 38 10.92 -10.96 1.74
C LEU A 38 9.81 -9.89 1.66
N GLN A 39 9.14 -9.75 0.52
CA GLN A 39 8.02 -8.81 0.38
C GLN A 39 6.84 -9.14 1.31
N GLN A 40 6.56 -10.43 1.53
CA GLN A 40 5.53 -10.86 2.48
C GLN A 40 5.94 -10.57 3.94
N ALA A 41 7.18 -10.86 4.33
CA ALA A 41 7.72 -10.51 5.64
C ALA A 41 7.63 -9.01 5.90
N ALA A 42 8.07 -8.21 4.94
CA ALA A 42 8.01 -6.76 5.02
C ALA A 42 6.57 -6.23 5.13
N GLY A 43 5.65 -6.79 4.33
CA GLY A 43 4.22 -6.45 4.39
C GLY A 43 3.61 -6.76 5.77
N MET A 44 3.96 -7.90 6.36
CA MET A 44 3.54 -8.29 7.70
C MET A 44 4.05 -7.30 8.76
N LEU A 45 5.36 -7.05 8.80
CA LEU A 45 5.97 -6.13 9.77
C LEU A 45 5.41 -4.71 9.63
N ALA A 46 5.24 -4.23 8.39
CA ALA A 46 4.66 -2.91 8.13
C ALA A 46 3.20 -2.80 8.62
N TYR A 47 2.41 -3.85 8.40
CA TYR A 47 1.00 -3.90 8.83
C TYR A 47 0.85 -3.83 10.35
N HIS A 48 1.77 -4.45 11.08
CA HIS A 48 1.81 -4.45 12.56
C HIS A 48 2.58 -3.28 13.17
N ASP A 49 3.07 -2.35 12.36
CA ASP A 49 3.90 -1.23 12.83
C ASP A 49 5.19 -1.68 13.56
N ALA A 50 5.72 -2.86 13.19
CA ALA A 50 6.99 -3.37 13.70
C ALA A 50 8.18 -2.71 12.97
N ARG A 51 8.26 -1.37 13.02
CA ARG A 51 9.18 -0.54 12.21
C ARG A 51 10.65 -0.90 12.42
N ALA A 52 11.08 -1.02 13.68
CA ALA A 52 12.46 -1.36 14.00
C ALA A 52 12.86 -2.70 13.36
N ALA A 53 12.00 -3.71 13.46
CA ALA A 53 12.22 -5.01 12.84
C ALA A 53 12.22 -4.95 11.31
N LEU A 54 11.35 -4.13 10.72
CA LEU A 54 11.34 -3.90 9.27
C LEU A 54 12.65 -3.24 8.80
N ILE A 55 13.16 -2.24 9.52
CA ILE A 55 14.44 -1.57 9.20
C ILE A 55 15.58 -2.59 9.27
N HIS A 56 15.63 -3.39 10.34
CA HIS A 56 16.66 -4.42 10.53
C HIS A 56 16.63 -5.48 9.42
N LEU A 57 15.44 -5.97 9.06
CA LEU A 57 15.24 -6.89 7.94
C LEU A 57 15.77 -6.31 6.63
N LEU A 58 15.36 -5.09 6.28
CA LEU A 58 15.71 -4.46 5.01
C LEU A 58 17.21 -4.15 4.92
N ARG A 59 17.82 -3.66 6.01
CA ARG A 59 19.27 -3.42 6.08
C ARG A 59 20.07 -4.71 5.91
N ALA A 60 19.68 -5.78 6.60
CA ALA A 60 20.38 -7.05 6.54
C ALA A 60 20.21 -7.75 5.17
N ALA A 61 19.05 -7.61 4.52
CA ALA A 61 18.80 -8.19 3.20
C ALA A 61 19.48 -7.41 2.05
N TRP A 62 19.73 -6.10 2.23
CA TRP A 62 20.16 -5.21 1.15
C TRP A 62 21.45 -5.62 0.43
N PRO A 63 22.55 -5.97 1.12
CA PRO A 63 23.81 -6.34 0.45
C PRO A 63 23.65 -7.51 -0.52
N SER A 64 22.91 -8.56 -0.12
CA SER A 64 22.65 -9.73 -0.96
C SER A 64 21.81 -9.37 -2.20
N LEU A 65 20.79 -8.53 -2.04
CA LEU A 65 19.90 -8.12 -3.13
C LEU A 65 20.56 -7.12 -4.09
N GLN A 66 21.46 -6.30 -3.59
CA GLN A 66 22.26 -5.39 -4.40
C GLN A 66 23.25 -6.18 -5.27
N ALA A 67 23.86 -7.22 -4.71
CA ALA A 67 24.82 -8.08 -5.39
C ALA A 67 24.17 -9.07 -6.38
N ASP A 68 22.87 -9.35 -6.26
CA ASP A 68 22.15 -10.28 -7.13
C ASP A 68 21.95 -9.69 -8.55
N PRO A 69 22.59 -10.25 -9.59
CA PRO A 69 22.42 -9.79 -10.97
C PRO A 69 21.09 -10.24 -11.59
N GLN A 70 20.40 -11.21 -10.99
CA GLN A 70 19.11 -11.72 -11.48
C GLN A 70 17.93 -10.91 -10.94
N LEU A 71 18.13 -10.09 -9.91
CA LEU A 71 17.08 -9.24 -9.37
C LEU A 71 16.70 -8.15 -10.39
N HIS A 72 15.46 -8.20 -10.85
CA HIS A 72 14.93 -7.23 -11.80
C HIS A 72 15.03 -5.78 -11.25
N PRO A 73 15.41 -4.78 -12.06
CA PRO A 73 15.59 -3.40 -11.59
C PRO A 73 14.36 -2.81 -10.87
N THR A 74 13.15 -3.11 -11.34
CA THR A 74 11.90 -2.68 -10.69
C THR A 74 11.77 -3.24 -9.27
N ALA A 75 12.10 -4.51 -9.07
CA ALA A 75 12.04 -5.16 -7.76
C ALA A 75 13.04 -4.51 -6.78
N ARG A 76 14.24 -4.21 -7.26
CA ARG A 76 15.24 -3.45 -6.50
C ARG A 76 14.73 -2.05 -6.13
N GLY A 77 14.13 -1.33 -7.08
CA GLY A 77 13.54 -0.01 -6.84
C GLY A 77 12.42 -0.03 -5.80
N GLU A 78 11.55 -1.04 -5.83
CA GLU A 78 10.49 -1.21 -4.83
C GLU A 78 11.05 -1.41 -3.42
N LEU A 79 12.13 -2.18 -3.29
CA LEU A 79 12.77 -2.42 -1.99
C LEU A 79 13.46 -1.17 -1.45
N VAL A 80 14.18 -0.44 -2.31
CA VAL A 80 14.79 0.84 -1.95
C VAL A 80 13.72 1.82 -1.49
N ALA A 81 12.62 1.94 -2.23
CA ALA A 81 11.50 2.81 -1.87
C ALA A 81 10.92 2.43 -0.49
N LEU A 82 10.71 1.14 -0.23
CA LEU A 82 10.22 0.65 1.06
C LEU A 82 11.19 0.93 2.22
N ALA A 83 12.50 0.70 2.04
CA ALA A 83 13.51 0.99 3.06
C ALA A 83 13.59 2.49 3.38
N THR A 84 13.58 3.31 2.33
CA THR A 84 13.57 4.77 2.40
C THR A 84 12.36 5.26 3.19
N ASP A 85 11.17 4.84 2.78
CA ASP A 85 9.91 5.21 3.44
C ASP A 85 9.92 4.79 4.91
N THR A 86 10.37 3.57 5.22
CA THR A 86 10.40 3.07 6.60
C THR A 86 11.33 3.87 7.50
N LEU A 87 12.53 4.23 7.03
CA LEU A 87 13.46 5.09 7.77
C LEU A 87 12.89 6.48 8.02
N ILE A 88 12.23 7.06 7.01
CA ILE A 88 11.57 8.37 7.12
C ILE A 88 10.43 8.30 8.14
N TYR A 89 9.61 7.26 8.11
CA TYR A 89 8.51 7.10 9.05
C TYR A 89 9.02 6.90 10.48
N ASP A 90 10.07 6.11 10.67
CA ASP A 90 10.68 5.94 12.00
C ASP A 90 11.24 7.25 12.54
N PHE A 91 11.89 8.04 11.69
CA PHE A 91 12.34 9.38 12.03
C PHE A 91 11.17 10.29 12.44
N LEU A 92 10.08 10.34 11.68
CA LEU A 92 8.91 11.17 12.01
C LEU A 92 8.30 10.77 13.35
N GLU A 93 8.22 9.47 13.63
CA GLU A 93 7.65 8.93 14.88
C GLU A 93 8.55 9.21 16.09
N THR A 94 9.86 9.09 15.96
CA THR A 94 10.83 9.30 17.05
C THR A 94 11.14 10.77 17.33
N THR A 95 10.93 11.64 16.34
CA THR A 95 11.20 13.08 16.46
C THR A 95 9.94 13.95 16.61
N ASN A 96 8.78 13.35 16.82
CA ASN A 96 7.49 14.04 16.93
C ASN A 96 7.18 14.94 15.70
N GLY A 97 7.40 14.41 14.49
CA GLY A 97 7.02 15.09 13.24
C GLY A 97 7.97 16.21 12.82
N ARG A 98 9.27 16.11 13.10
CA ARG A 98 10.24 17.10 12.62
C ARG A 98 10.30 17.13 11.09
N SER A 99 10.19 18.32 10.46
CA SER A 99 10.27 18.45 8.99
C SER A 99 11.70 18.53 8.44
N THR A 100 12.70 18.84 9.26
CA THR A 100 14.11 18.96 8.84
C THR A 100 14.87 17.65 9.09
N PRO A 101 15.48 17.03 8.06
CA PRO A 101 16.18 15.76 8.22
C PRO A 101 17.45 15.95 9.06
N THR A 102 17.69 15.02 9.98
CA THR A 102 18.93 14.98 10.77
C THR A 102 20.09 14.39 9.96
N PRO A 103 21.36 14.70 10.32
CA PRO A 103 22.53 14.06 9.72
C PRO A 103 22.48 12.53 9.74
N ASP A 104 21.96 11.94 10.82
CA ASP A 104 21.86 10.48 10.97
C ASP A 104 20.88 9.87 9.98
N LEU A 105 19.67 10.44 9.85
CA LEU A 105 18.71 10.05 8.80
C LEU A 105 19.32 10.13 7.40
N LEU A 106 20.04 11.21 7.09
CA LEU A 106 20.69 11.37 5.79
C LEU A 106 21.79 10.31 5.56
N ALA A 107 22.56 9.98 6.59
CA ALA A 107 23.57 8.92 6.51
C ALA A 107 22.92 7.55 6.28
N ASP A 108 21.85 7.25 7.01
CA ASP A 108 21.11 5.99 6.88
C ASP A 108 20.52 5.79 5.50
N LEU A 109 19.85 6.82 4.97
CA LEU A 109 19.24 6.78 3.64
C LEU A 109 20.29 6.67 2.51
N ARG A 110 21.48 7.27 2.67
CA ARG A 110 22.59 7.19 1.69
C ARG A 110 23.13 5.78 1.50
N THR A 111 22.84 4.87 2.42
CA THR A 111 23.14 3.44 2.27
C THR A 111 22.42 2.80 1.07
N PHE A 112 21.28 3.38 0.67
CA PHE A 112 20.44 2.84 -0.40
C PHE A 112 20.60 3.61 -1.71
N PHE A 113 20.70 4.94 -1.67
CA PHE A 113 20.80 5.82 -2.85
C PHE A 113 21.23 7.25 -2.48
N GLU A 114 21.65 8.04 -3.47
CA GLU A 114 21.95 9.46 -3.31
C GLU A 114 20.69 10.30 -3.08
N ILE A 115 20.73 11.22 -2.10
CA ILE A 115 19.54 11.96 -1.65
C ILE A 115 19.66 13.43 -2.00
N ASP A 116 18.62 13.96 -2.64
CA ASP A 116 18.36 15.40 -2.68
C ASP A 116 17.75 15.86 -1.34
N ALA A 117 18.54 16.54 -0.51
CA ALA A 117 18.10 17.04 0.80
C ALA A 117 16.87 17.96 0.69
N ASN A 118 16.79 18.80 -0.34
CA ASN A 118 15.65 19.69 -0.55
C ASN A 118 14.38 18.89 -0.91
N GLY A 119 14.54 17.83 -1.70
CA GLY A 119 13.48 16.88 -2.01
C GLY A 119 12.96 16.16 -0.77
N LEU A 120 13.87 15.74 0.11
CA LEU A 120 13.51 15.09 1.38
C LEU A 120 12.77 16.06 2.31
N GLU A 121 13.22 17.31 2.45
CA GLU A 121 12.52 18.32 3.26
C GLU A 121 11.09 18.56 2.77
N ARG A 122 10.89 18.71 1.45
CA ARG A 122 9.54 18.84 0.87
C ARG A 122 8.68 17.60 1.14
N TYR A 123 9.27 16.41 1.09
CA TYR A 123 8.57 15.16 1.38
C TYR A 123 8.15 15.06 2.84
N LEU A 124 9.05 15.41 3.77
CA LEU A 124 8.77 15.45 5.21
C LEU A 124 7.69 16.49 5.54
N ALA A 125 7.75 17.67 4.93
CA ALA A 125 6.72 18.70 5.06
C ALA A 125 5.33 18.18 4.64
N ALA A 126 5.25 17.50 3.49
CA ALA A 126 4.00 16.89 3.03
C ALA A 126 3.49 15.76 3.96
N LEU A 127 4.38 14.94 4.50
CA LEU A 127 4.03 13.89 5.50
C LEU A 127 3.57 14.45 6.85
N ASN A 128 3.92 15.70 7.14
CA ASN A 128 3.44 16.47 8.28
C ASN A 128 2.15 17.26 7.96
N GLY A 129 1.65 17.20 6.72
CA GLY A 129 0.45 17.89 6.27
C GLY A 129 0.65 19.38 5.98
N GLN A 130 1.89 19.83 5.83
CA GLN A 130 2.21 21.22 5.49
C GLN A 130 1.99 21.46 3.99
N ASP A 131 1.48 22.64 3.64
CA ASP A 131 1.34 23.11 2.24
C ASP A 131 0.46 22.23 1.33
N GLN A 132 -0.62 21.67 1.87
CA GLN A 132 -1.54 20.85 1.08
C GLN A 132 -2.11 21.64 -0.12
N PRO A 133 -1.94 21.14 -1.36
CA PRO A 133 -2.53 21.76 -2.53
C PRO A 133 -4.07 21.76 -2.47
N ALA A 134 -4.68 22.84 -2.94
CA ALA A 134 -6.13 22.93 -3.12
C ALA A 134 -6.55 22.23 -4.42
N TRP A 135 -6.52 20.89 -4.40
CA TRP A 135 -6.89 20.07 -5.55
C TRP A 135 -8.37 20.20 -5.92
N ARG A 136 -8.63 19.98 -7.21
CA ARG A 136 -9.96 19.77 -7.77
C ARG A 136 -10.01 18.41 -8.47
N LEU A 137 -11.22 17.94 -8.77
CA LEU A 137 -11.39 16.62 -9.38
C LEU A 137 -10.72 16.53 -10.76
N GLU A 138 -10.64 17.64 -11.49
CA GLU A 138 -10.00 17.74 -12.82
C GLU A 138 -8.48 17.55 -12.77
N ASP A 139 -7.86 17.73 -11.61
CA ASP A 139 -6.42 17.49 -11.41
C ASP A 139 -6.08 15.99 -11.44
N PHE A 140 -7.10 15.13 -11.46
CA PHE A 140 -7.01 13.67 -11.51
C PHE A 140 -7.66 13.09 -12.78
N THR A 141 -7.75 13.87 -13.86
CA THR A 141 -8.24 13.39 -15.15
C THR A 141 -7.16 12.60 -15.88
N PHE A 142 -7.43 11.31 -16.13
CA PHE A 142 -6.48 10.38 -16.75
C PHE A 142 -6.87 9.99 -18.18
N GLU A 143 -7.08 10.98 -19.04
CA GLU A 143 -7.39 10.73 -20.45
C GLU A 143 -6.19 10.09 -21.17
N PRO A 144 -6.37 8.94 -21.86
CA PRO A 144 -5.30 8.29 -22.61
C PRO A 144 -4.72 9.23 -23.68
N GLY A 145 -3.39 9.39 -23.70
CA GLY A 145 -2.69 10.23 -24.68
C GLY A 145 -2.76 11.74 -24.38
N SER A 146 -3.40 12.14 -23.28
CA SER A 146 -3.40 13.53 -22.84
C SER A 146 -2.06 13.89 -22.21
N ALA A 147 -1.54 15.08 -22.55
CA ALA A 147 -0.35 15.65 -21.89
C ALA A 147 -0.54 15.84 -20.37
N ARG A 148 -1.78 15.81 -19.88
CA ARG A 148 -2.11 15.90 -18.45
C ARG A 148 -1.97 14.58 -17.70
N GLN A 149 -1.88 13.44 -18.38
CA GLN A 149 -1.82 12.14 -17.73
C GLN A 149 -0.63 11.97 -16.76
N PRO A 150 0.60 12.41 -17.08
CA PRO A 150 1.72 12.38 -16.14
C PRO A 150 1.48 13.26 -14.91
N LEU A 151 0.87 14.44 -15.11
CA LEU A 151 0.54 15.36 -14.02
C LEU A 151 -0.53 14.77 -13.09
N ALA A 152 -1.57 14.13 -13.63
CA ALA A 152 -2.59 13.48 -12.83
C ALA A 152 -2.03 12.32 -11.98
N ALA A 153 -1.07 11.57 -12.53
CA ALA A 153 -0.37 10.52 -11.79
C ALA A 153 0.50 11.09 -10.65
N GLN A 154 1.20 12.20 -10.92
CA GLN A 154 1.97 12.92 -9.92
C GLN A 154 1.08 13.51 -8.82
N ASN A 155 -0.05 14.12 -9.19
CA ASN A 155 -1.03 14.65 -8.24
C ASN A 155 -1.60 13.55 -7.35
N LEU A 156 -1.93 12.37 -7.90
CA LEU A 156 -2.40 11.24 -7.12
C LEU A 156 -1.31 10.72 -6.16
N ALA A 157 -0.06 10.63 -6.61
CA ALA A 157 1.05 10.22 -5.76
C ALA A 157 1.25 11.21 -4.60
N THR A 158 1.17 12.51 -4.87
CA THR A 158 1.25 13.55 -3.84
C THR A 158 0.05 13.51 -2.89
N LEU A 159 -1.18 13.39 -3.41
CA LEU A 159 -2.40 13.26 -2.61
C LEU A 159 -2.30 12.10 -1.61
N LEU A 160 -1.70 10.99 -2.02
CA LEU A 160 -1.49 9.83 -1.14
C LEU A 160 -0.46 10.08 -0.03
N ILE A 161 0.51 10.98 -0.21
CA ILE A 161 1.44 11.40 0.86
C ILE A 161 0.67 12.17 1.93
N TYR A 162 -0.17 13.13 1.53
CA TYR A 162 -1.03 13.87 2.46
C TYR A 162 -2.07 12.97 3.14
N PHE A 163 -2.55 11.93 2.44
CA PHE A 163 -3.39 10.92 3.06
C PHE A 163 -2.67 10.17 4.19
N LEU A 164 -1.37 9.86 4.05
CA LEU A 164 -0.59 9.26 5.14
C LEU A 164 -0.51 10.18 6.36
N SER A 165 -0.29 11.49 6.13
CA SER A 165 -0.36 12.50 7.20
C SER A 165 -1.72 12.48 7.90
N HIS A 166 -2.81 12.51 7.13
CA HIS A 166 -4.17 12.47 7.64
C HIS A 166 -4.45 11.18 8.44
N LEU A 167 -4.02 10.02 7.94
CA LEU A 167 -4.16 8.74 8.63
C LEU A 167 -3.49 8.75 10.01
N ARG A 168 -2.28 9.29 10.09
CA ARG A 168 -1.54 9.38 11.34
C ARG A 168 -2.22 10.34 12.31
N GLN A 169 -2.54 11.55 11.86
CA GLN A 169 -3.05 12.63 12.71
C GLN A 169 -4.51 12.43 13.14
N ALA A 170 -5.39 12.03 12.21
CA ALA A 170 -6.83 11.96 12.45
C ALA A 170 -7.30 10.57 12.89
N ALA A 171 -6.62 9.50 12.46
CA ALA A 171 -7.03 8.12 12.75
C ALA A 171 -6.04 7.34 13.62
N GLY A 172 -4.90 7.94 13.99
CA GLY A 172 -3.85 7.27 14.77
C GLY A 172 -3.20 6.09 14.05
N VAL A 173 -3.42 5.93 12.74
CA VAL A 173 -2.91 4.80 11.97
C VAL A 173 -1.42 5.02 11.71
N PRO A 174 -0.54 4.06 12.02
CA PRO A 174 0.88 4.20 11.78
C PRO A 174 1.23 4.33 10.29
N TYR A 175 2.26 5.11 9.99
CA TYR A 175 2.70 5.37 8.62
C TYR A 175 3.01 4.09 7.84
N THR A 176 3.64 3.08 8.46
CA THR A 176 3.97 1.82 7.76
C THR A 176 2.75 1.05 7.32
N ARG A 177 1.65 1.07 8.09
CA ARG A 177 0.38 0.46 7.66
C ARG A 177 -0.23 1.25 6.51
N GLY A 178 -0.22 2.58 6.59
CA GLY A 178 -0.65 3.44 5.48
C GLY A 178 0.19 3.25 4.21
N ALA A 179 1.49 2.99 4.35
CA ALA A 179 2.40 2.75 3.23
C ALA A 179 2.05 1.48 2.43
N LEU A 180 1.34 0.51 3.02
CA LEU A 180 0.82 -0.64 2.29
C LEU A 180 -0.34 -0.27 1.37
N PHE A 181 -1.09 0.79 1.67
CA PHE A 181 -2.20 1.28 0.86
C PHE A 181 -1.70 2.09 -0.35
N ARG A 182 -0.70 2.95 -0.13
CA ARG A 182 -0.16 3.90 -1.12
C ARG A 182 0.18 3.30 -2.50
N PRO A 183 0.86 2.13 -2.62
CA PRO A 183 1.13 1.55 -3.93
C PRO A 183 -0.08 0.83 -4.55
N GLN A 184 -1.07 0.43 -3.73
CA GLN A 184 -2.20 -0.39 -4.21
C GLN A 184 -3.29 0.46 -4.85
N LEU A 185 -3.64 1.61 -4.28
CA LEU A 185 -4.72 2.43 -4.82
C LEU A 185 -4.43 2.92 -6.25
N PRO A 186 -3.24 3.47 -6.59
CA PRO A 186 -2.95 3.88 -7.97
C PRO A 186 -3.01 2.72 -8.97
N VAL A 187 -2.50 1.55 -8.58
CA VAL A 187 -2.55 0.34 -9.42
C VAL A 187 -4.00 -0.08 -9.65
N TYR A 188 -4.80 -0.15 -8.59
CA TYR A 188 -6.24 -0.41 -8.68
C TYR A 188 -6.95 0.56 -9.64
N LEU A 189 -6.76 1.87 -9.46
CA LEU A 189 -7.41 2.90 -10.27
C LEU A 189 -6.99 2.80 -11.75
N ALA A 190 -5.72 2.49 -12.01
CA ALA A 190 -5.21 2.26 -13.36
C ALA A 190 -5.79 0.99 -14.01
N MET A 191 -5.84 -0.13 -13.27
CA MET A 191 -6.42 -1.38 -13.75
C MET A 191 -7.93 -1.26 -14.02
N ARG A 192 -8.65 -0.55 -13.15
CA ARG A 192 -10.07 -0.24 -13.35
C ARG A 192 -10.27 0.56 -14.64
N ARG A 193 -9.52 1.64 -14.82
CA ARG A 193 -9.63 2.52 -15.99
C ARG A 193 -9.33 1.80 -17.29
N THR A 194 -8.33 0.91 -17.29
CA THR A 194 -7.92 0.16 -18.48
C THR A 194 -8.79 -1.07 -18.77
N GLY A 195 -9.82 -1.32 -17.96
CA GLY A 195 -10.72 -2.46 -18.13
C GLY A 195 -10.11 -3.81 -17.72
N GLN A 196 -8.92 -3.84 -17.12
CA GLN A 196 -8.30 -5.07 -16.62
C GLN A 196 -9.09 -5.73 -15.49
N LEU A 197 -9.95 -4.95 -14.82
CA LEU A 197 -10.89 -5.42 -13.80
C LEU A 197 -12.31 -5.67 -14.35
N ALA A 198 -12.51 -5.63 -15.67
CA ALA A 198 -13.78 -6.06 -16.26
C ALA A 198 -13.93 -7.59 -16.14
N PRO A 199 -15.17 -8.11 -16.08
CA PRO A 199 -15.41 -9.55 -16.20
C PRO A 199 -14.71 -10.10 -17.45
N ARG A 200 -14.00 -11.22 -17.31
CA ARG A 200 -13.39 -11.89 -18.46
C ARG A 200 -14.49 -12.35 -19.41
N GLN A 201 -14.25 -12.18 -20.70
CA GLN A 201 -15.14 -12.75 -21.70
C GLN A 201 -15.06 -14.29 -21.66
N PRO A 202 -16.17 -14.98 -21.95
CA PRO A 202 -16.15 -16.42 -22.20
C PRO A 202 -15.09 -16.81 -23.22
N ILE A 203 -14.45 -17.98 -23.03
CA ILE A 203 -13.44 -18.51 -23.97
C ILE A 203 -13.99 -18.62 -25.39
N ALA A 204 -15.29 -18.93 -25.53
CA ALA A 204 -15.97 -18.98 -26.81
C ALA A 204 -15.90 -17.65 -27.58
N ASP A 205 -15.96 -16.51 -26.89
CA ASP A 205 -15.86 -15.18 -27.52
C ASP A 205 -14.41 -14.84 -27.88
N LEU A 206 -13.44 -15.28 -27.08
CA LEU A 206 -12.02 -15.19 -27.41
C LEU A 206 -11.66 -15.98 -28.67
N MET A 207 -12.21 -17.17 -28.83
CA MET A 207 -12.04 -17.99 -30.04
C MET A 207 -12.66 -17.34 -31.29
N ARG A 208 -13.56 -16.36 -31.12
CA ARG A 208 -14.10 -15.53 -32.21
C ARG A 208 -13.28 -14.27 -32.47
N GLY A 209 -12.09 -14.14 -31.88
CA GLY A 209 -11.18 -13.01 -32.08
C GLY A 209 -11.55 -11.76 -31.27
N GLN A 210 -12.44 -11.87 -30.28
CA GLN A 210 -12.75 -10.75 -29.40
C GLN A 210 -11.60 -10.50 -28.40
N ARG A 211 -11.50 -9.26 -27.91
CA ARG A 211 -10.47 -8.88 -26.93
C ARG A 211 -10.70 -9.60 -25.60
N PRO A 212 -9.63 -10.06 -24.90
CA PRO A 212 -9.76 -10.71 -23.59
C PRO A 212 -10.46 -9.87 -22.53
N PHE A 213 -10.30 -8.56 -22.63
CA PHE A 213 -10.92 -7.57 -21.76
C PHE A 213 -11.75 -6.63 -22.63
N PRO A 214 -13.08 -6.58 -22.43
CA PRO A 214 -13.90 -5.63 -23.15
C PRO A 214 -13.50 -4.21 -22.71
N PRO A 215 -13.55 -3.21 -23.62
CA PRO A 215 -13.41 -1.82 -23.21
C PRO A 215 -14.49 -1.50 -22.17
N THR A 216 -14.12 -0.75 -21.13
CA THR A 216 -15.07 -0.23 -20.15
C THR A 216 -16.06 0.67 -20.86
N THR A 217 -17.33 0.26 -20.90
CA THR A 217 -18.41 0.96 -21.62
C THR A 217 -18.95 2.17 -20.86
N ALA A 218 -18.73 2.23 -19.54
CA ALA A 218 -19.16 3.34 -18.70
C ALA A 218 -17.98 3.90 -17.89
N PRO A 219 -17.90 5.24 -17.71
CA PRO A 219 -16.96 5.83 -16.78
C PRO A 219 -17.25 5.35 -15.36
N PRO A 220 -16.22 5.22 -14.49
CA PRO A 220 -16.44 4.82 -13.11
C PRO A 220 -17.30 5.88 -12.40
N PRO A 221 -18.09 5.49 -11.38
CA PRO A 221 -18.91 6.44 -10.61
C PRO A 221 -18.11 7.61 -10.02
N HIS A 222 -16.85 7.37 -9.65
CA HIS A 222 -15.95 8.41 -9.13
C HIS A 222 -14.49 8.07 -9.49
N PRO A 223 -13.66 9.03 -9.97
CA PRO A 223 -12.32 8.71 -10.47
C PRO A 223 -11.35 8.28 -9.36
N LEU A 224 -11.55 8.74 -8.12
CA LEU A 224 -10.65 8.47 -6.98
C LEU A 224 -11.18 7.47 -5.96
N SER A 225 -12.44 7.04 -6.10
CA SER A 225 -13.07 6.13 -5.13
C SER A 225 -13.28 4.76 -5.74
N PRO A 226 -12.98 3.67 -5.00
CA PRO A 226 -13.34 2.34 -5.45
C PRO A 226 -14.85 2.12 -5.56
N ASP A 227 -15.20 1.08 -6.31
CA ASP A 227 -16.55 0.52 -6.43
C ASP A 227 -16.47 -0.97 -6.09
N ARG A 228 -17.58 -1.54 -5.61
CA ARG A 228 -17.58 -2.93 -5.11
C ARG A 228 -17.07 -3.93 -6.14
N ASP A 229 -17.57 -3.87 -7.37
CA ASP A 229 -17.32 -4.91 -8.37
C ASP A 229 -15.86 -4.97 -8.79
N THR A 230 -15.24 -3.83 -9.09
CA THR A 230 -13.84 -3.83 -9.51
C THR A 230 -12.90 -4.02 -8.32
N LEU A 231 -13.24 -3.50 -7.14
CA LEU A 231 -12.44 -3.73 -5.93
C LEU A 231 -12.43 -5.20 -5.51
N THR A 232 -13.57 -5.90 -5.59
CA THR A 232 -13.66 -7.34 -5.29
C THR A 232 -12.68 -8.14 -6.14
N ARG A 233 -12.63 -7.86 -7.46
CA ARG A 233 -11.70 -8.55 -8.37
C ARG A 233 -10.24 -8.19 -8.11
N TYR A 234 -9.97 -6.94 -7.75
CA TYR A 234 -8.61 -6.52 -7.42
C TYR A 234 -8.12 -7.14 -6.11
N LEU A 235 -8.97 -7.23 -5.08
CA LEU A 235 -8.66 -7.94 -3.85
C LEU A 235 -8.44 -9.43 -4.13
N ALA A 236 -9.31 -10.08 -4.92
CA ALA A 236 -9.10 -11.45 -5.33
C ALA A 236 -7.75 -11.64 -6.05
N HIS A 237 -7.32 -10.68 -6.88
CA HIS A 237 -5.99 -10.69 -7.49
C HIS A 237 -4.87 -10.64 -6.44
N LEU A 238 -4.97 -9.77 -5.44
CA LEU A 238 -3.97 -9.71 -4.36
C LEU A 238 -3.90 -11.00 -3.53
N LEU A 239 -5.01 -11.74 -3.40
CA LEU A 239 -5.12 -12.90 -2.51
C LEU A 239 -4.86 -14.24 -3.18
N HIS A 240 -5.21 -14.36 -4.46
CA HIS A 240 -5.21 -15.64 -5.19
C HIS A 240 -4.18 -15.69 -6.32
N THR A 241 -3.22 -14.76 -6.35
CA THR A 241 -2.04 -14.87 -7.20
C THR A 241 -1.08 -15.93 -6.69
N ALA A 242 -0.10 -16.32 -7.52
CA ALA A 242 0.99 -17.21 -7.11
C ALA A 242 1.79 -16.70 -5.90
N ARG A 243 1.66 -15.40 -5.57
CA ARG A 243 2.29 -14.73 -4.44
C ARG A 243 1.24 -13.89 -3.71
N PRO A 244 0.46 -14.50 -2.80
CA PRO A 244 -0.55 -13.78 -2.05
C PRO A 244 0.03 -12.60 -1.27
N GLN A 245 -0.69 -11.48 -1.23
CA GLN A 245 -0.33 -10.24 -0.55
C GLN A 245 -1.42 -9.85 0.47
N PRO A 246 -1.71 -10.71 1.47
CA PRO A 246 -2.86 -10.52 2.36
C PRO A 246 -2.79 -9.21 3.16
N TYR A 247 -1.61 -8.80 3.62
CA TYR A 247 -1.41 -7.54 4.36
C TYR A 247 -1.69 -6.29 3.51
N ARG A 248 -1.36 -6.32 2.21
CA ARG A 248 -1.67 -5.22 1.28
C ARG A 248 -3.16 -5.20 0.96
N ALA A 249 -3.79 -6.35 0.78
CA ALA A 249 -5.24 -6.44 0.59
C ALA A 249 -6.01 -5.92 1.82
N ALA A 250 -5.59 -6.33 3.03
CA ALA A 250 -6.16 -5.87 4.28
C ALA A 250 -5.93 -4.38 4.53
N ALA A 251 -4.75 -3.84 4.25
CA ALA A 251 -4.50 -2.41 4.34
C ALA A 251 -5.29 -1.61 3.29
N LEU A 252 -5.35 -2.09 2.05
CA LEU A 252 -6.15 -1.46 0.99
C LEU A 252 -7.60 -1.36 1.42
N PHE A 253 -8.23 -2.47 1.76
CA PHE A 253 -9.63 -2.49 2.17
C PHE A 253 -9.80 -1.74 3.50
N GLY A 254 -9.09 -2.13 4.57
CA GLY A 254 -9.20 -1.55 5.91
C GLY A 254 -9.11 -0.03 5.98
N LEU A 255 -8.35 0.62 5.10
CA LEU A 255 -8.15 2.08 5.12
C LEU A 255 -9.08 2.86 4.17
N LEU A 256 -9.96 2.21 3.40
CA LEU A 256 -10.92 2.93 2.54
C LEU A 256 -11.86 3.88 3.27
N PRO A 257 -12.40 3.59 4.47
CA PRO A 257 -13.28 4.52 5.14
C PRO A 257 -12.55 5.82 5.49
N ALA A 258 -11.27 5.72 5.87
CA ALA A 258 -10.43 6.89 6.11
C ALA A 258 -10.09 7.62 4.81
N TRP A 259 -9.80 6.91 3.72
CA TRP A 259 -9.57 7.50 2.40
C TRP A 259 -10.77 8.33 1.93
N LEU A 260 -11.99 7.80 2.05
CA LEU A 260 -13.19 8.51 1.60
C LEU A 260 -13.50 9.74 2.47
N ARG A 261 -13.26 9.67 3.79
CA ARG A 261 -13.35 10.85 4.68
C ARG A 261 -12.28 11.90 4.35
N PHE A 262 -11.08 11.46 4.00
CA PHE A 262 -10.01 12.36 3.56
C PHE A 262 -10.40 13.09 2.26
N LEU A 263 -10.94 12.37 1.27
CA LEU A 263 -11.46 12.99 0.05
C LEU A 263 -12.61 13.97 0.33
N GLU A 264 -13.50 13.65 1.27
CA GLU A 264 -14.57 14.55 1.70
C GLU A 264 -14.04 15.84 2.33
N THR A 265 -13.07 15.71 3.24
CA THR A 265 -12.42 16.86 3.89
C THR A 265 -11.72 17.76 2.88
N GLY A 266 -11.11 17.16 1.84
CA GLY A 266 -10.49 17.88 0.72
C GLY A 266 -11.47 18.37 -0.35
N GLN A 267 -12.79 18.24 -0.16
CA GLN A 267 -13.83 18.61 -1.13
C GLN A 267 -13.70 17.90 -2.50
N LEU A 268 -13.00 16.76 -2.54
CA LEU A 268 -12.87 15.90 -3.72
C LEU A 268 -13.99 14.86 -3.79
N LEU A 269 -14.85 14.80 -2.76
CA LEU A 269 -16.00 13.91 -2.63
C LEU A 269 -17.03 14.59 -1.74
N ASP A 270 -18.32 14.54 -2.06
CA ASP A 270 -19.36 15.04 -1.15
C ASP A 270 -19.81 13.96 -0.14
N ALA A 271 -20.44 14.40 0.95
CA ALA A 271 -20.87 13.54 2.05
C ALA A 271 -21.87 12.45 1.60
N ALA A 272 -22.82 12.81 0.71
CA ALA A 272 -23.83 11.89 0.22
C ALA A 272 -23.20 10.81 -0.65
N ARG A 273 -22.26 11.19 -1.52
CA ARG A 273 -21.49 10.28 -2.36
C ARG A 273 -20.61 9.37 -1.53
N ARG A 274 -19.96 9.88 -0.47
CA ARG A 274 -19.22 9.04 0.48
C ARG A 274 -20.12 7.99 1.12
N GLN A 275 -21.29 8.38 1.63
CA GLN A 275 -22.25 7.44 2.23
C GLN A 275 -22.69 6.36 1.24
N GLN A 276 -22.98 6.75 0.00
CA GLN A 276 -23.34 5.82 -1.06
C GLN A 276 -22.22 4.81 -1.35
N ILE A 277 -20.97 5.27 -1.49
CA ILE A 277 -19.82 4.39 -1.74
C ILE A 277 -19.60 3.46 -0.55
N MET A 278 -19.71 3.98 0.69
CA MET A 278 -19.57 3.14 1.89
C MET A 278 -20.64 2.04 1.94
N ALA A 279 -21.90 2.37 1.62
CA ALA A 279 -22.98 1.39 1.57
C ALA A 279 -22.75 0.33 0.47
N ASP A 280 -22.23 0.73 -0.70
CA ASP A 280 -21.88 -0.19 -1.79
C ASP A 280 -20.74 -1.14 -1.40
N LEU A 281 -19.72 -0.64 -0.68
CA LEU A 281 -18.56 -1.42 -0.27
C LEU A 281 -18.81 -2.31 0.96
N GLN A 282 -19.78 -1.99 1.81
CA GLN A 282 -20.02 -2.70 3.07
C GLN A 282 -20.21 -4.23 2.93
N PRO A 283 -20.98 -4.75 1.94
CA PRO A 283 -21.14 -6.19 1.76
C PRO A 283 -19.81 -6.94 1.52
N LEU A 284 -18.82 -6.27 0.93
CA LEU A 284 -17.50 -6.88 0.67
C LEU A 284 -16.79 -7.28 1.97
N ALA A 285 -17.05 -6.60 3.09
CA ALA A 285 -16.48 -7.01 4.37
C ALA A 285 -16.94 -8.41 4.80
N ALA A 286 -18.20 -8.77 4.52
CA ALA A 286 -18.71 -10.11 4.80
C ALA A 286 -18.10 -11.15 3.86
N ASP A 287 -17.94 -10.80 2.58
CA ASP A 287 -17.33 -11.67 1.56
C ASP A 287 -15.84 -11.98 1.87
N LEU A 288 -15.12 -11.03 2.50
CA LEU A 288 -13.71 -11.19 2.89
C LEU A 288 -13.49 -11.94 4.21
N GLN A 289 -14.51 -12.02 5.06
CA GLN A 289 -14.39 -12.60 6.41
C GLN A 289 -13.85 -14.04 6.40
N PRO A 290 -14.35 -14.98 5.56
CA PRO A 290 -13.81 -16.34 5.53
C PRO A 290 -12.35 -16.38 5.11
N VAL A 291 -11.99 -15.58 4.10
CA VAL A 291 -10.61 -15.55 3.59
C VAL A 291 -9.64 -15.08 4.67
N TRP A 292 -10.04 -14.13 5.53
CA TRP A 292 -9.18 -13.60 6.59
C TRP A 292 -9.14 -14.52 7.80
N ALA A 293 -10.23 -15.23 8.08
CA ALA A 293 -10.29 -16.23 9.15
C ALA A 293 -9.32 -17.41 8.89
N ASP A 294 -9.08 -17.74 7.63
CA ASP A 294 -8.13 -18.78 7.22
C ASP A 294 -6.66 -18.32 7.27
N GLN A 295 -6.38 -17.03 7.52
CA GLN A 295 -5.01 -16.54 7.62
C GLN A 295 -4.40 -16.87 8.99
N PRO A 296 -3.08 -17.18 9.04
CA PRO A 296 -2.40 -17.46 10.31
C PRO A 296 -2.26 -16.24 11.23
N ASP A 297 -2.52 -15.04 10.71
CA ASP A 297 -2.45 -13.79 11.45
C ASP A 297 -3.85 -13.27 11.80
N PRO A 298 -4.26 -13.34 13.08
CA PRO A 298 -5.60 -12.94 13.50
C PRO A 298 -5.87 -11.43 13.32
N ALA A 299 -4.83 -10.58 13.21
CA ALA A 299 -5.02 -9.15 13.01
C ALA A 299 -5.66 -8.80 11.66
N LEU A 300 -5.58 -9.71 10.67
CA LEU A 300 -6.26 -9.55 9.39
C LEU A 300 -7.77 -9.64 9.58
N ALA A 301 -8.27 -10.67 10.28
CA ALA A 301 -9.70 -10.81 10.57
C ALA A 301 -10.23 -9.68 11.45
N HIS A 302 -9.46 -9.23 12.45
CA HIS A 302 -9.85 -8.10 13.30
C HIS A 302 -10.04 -6.79 12.53
N SER A 303 -9.33 -6.57 11.42
CA SER A 303 -9.48 -5.36 10.62
C SER A 303 -10.89 -5.17 10.06
N LEU A 304 -11.60 -6.27 9.76
CA LEU A 304 -12.96 -6.25 9.22
C LEU A 304 -14.01 -5.88 10.27
N LEU A 305 -13.74 -6.10 11.56
CA LEU A 305 -14.67 -5.73 12.63
C LEU A 305 -14.87 -4.21 12.71
N SER A 306 -13.87 -3.42 12.32
CA SER A 306 -13.98 -1.96 12.28
C SER A 306 -14.99 -1.46 11.23
N TRP A 307 -15.18 -2.22 10.15
CA TRP A 307 -16.17 -1.94 9.11
C TRP A 307 -17.60 -2.21 9.55
N GLN A 308 -17.79 -3.15 10.48
CA GLN A 308 -19.11 -3.49 11.01
C GLN A 308 -19.60 -2.48 12.08
N LYS A 309 -18.68 -1.79 12.74
CA LYS A 309 -18.97 -0.83 13.82
C LYS A 309 -19.06 0.63 13.36
N GLY A 310 -18.58 0.93 12.16
CA GLY A 310 -18.42 2.28 11.63
C GLY A 310 -19.49 2.73 10.63
N SER A 311 -20.61 2.00 10.54
CA SER A 311 -21.81 2.37 9.75
C SER A 311 -22.89 2.99 10.63
#